data_AF-A0A0F8XDZ9-F1
#
_entry.id   AF-A0A0F8XDZ9-F1
#
_cell.length_a   1.000
_cell.length_b   1.000
_cell.length_c   1.000
_cell.angle_alpha   90.00
_cell.angle_beta   90.00
_cell.angle_gamma   90.00
#
_symmetry.space_group_name_H-M   'P 1'
#
loop_
_entity.id
_entity.type
_entity.pdbx_description
1 polymer ?
#
loop_
_entity_poly.entity_id
_entity_poly.type
_entity_poly.pdbx_seq_one_letter_code
_entity_poly.pdbx_strand_id
1 'polypeptide(L)'
;MLHIIVPTCLADEHVCRTFSRTLREHTTGPCRGYEVINDDSLKGVSIERVRDDPVDWRVYIEPRRIGYVNACNVGYRLADPADDDLVVVLNDDLVFEGDWLNPLAAAI
;
A
#
# COMPACT_ATOMS: atom_id res chain seq x y z
N MET A 1 -0.15 11.74 10.30
CA MET A 1 0.79 10.80 9.62
C MET A 1 0.09 10.19 8.40
N LEU A 2 0.80 9.80 7.34
CA LEU A 2 0.18 9.12 6.18
C LEU A 2 0.24 7.60 6.37
N HIS A 3 -0.93 6.95 6.27
CA HIS A 3 -1.06 5.49 6.19
C HIS A 3 -1.48 5.10 4.78
N ILE A 4 -0.70 4.20 4.17
CA ILE A 4 -0.96 3.65 2.84
C ILE A 4 -1.40 2.20 2.99
N ILE A 5 -2.59 1.87 2.53
CA ILE A 5 -3.12 0.50 2.51
C ILE A 5 -3.10 -0.02 1.08
N VAL A 6 -2.46 -1.16 0.86
CA VAL A 6 -2.37 -1.82 -0.45
C VAL A 6 -2.99 -3.21 -0.35
N PRO A 7 -4.25 -3.41 -0.76
CA PRO A 7 -4.87 -4.73 -0.85
C PRO A 7 -4.37 -5.48 -2.10
N THR A 8 -3.26 -6.19 -1.97
CA THR A 8 -2.62 -6.95 -3.05
C THR A 8 -3.38 -8.25 -3.33
N CYS A 9 -3.67 -8.52 -4.61
CA CYS A 9 -4.29 -9.81 -4.99
C CYS A 9 -3.72 -10.45 -6.25
N LEU A 10 -3.13 -9.69 -7.18
CA LEU A 10 -2.87 -10.22 -8.53
C LEU A 10 -1.78 -9.48 -9.34
N ALA A 11 -1.12 -8.45 -8.80
CA ALA A 11 -0.21 -7.68 -9.64
C ALA A 11 1.05 -8.48 -10.02
N ASP A 12 1.27 -8.58 -11.34
CA ASP A 12 2.50 -9.09 -11.94
C ASP A 12 3.74 -8.43 -11.31
N GLU A 13 4.83 -9.18 -11.17
CA GLU A 13 6.04 -8.71 -10.48
C GLU A 13 6.57 -7.39 -11.07
N HIS A 14 6.42 -7.17 -12.37
CA HIS A 14 6.82 -5.94 -13.05
C HIS A 14 5.89 -4.76 -12.72
N VAL A 15 4.57 -4.98 -12.74
CA VAL A 15 3.57 -3.96 -12.36
C VAL A 15 3.82 -3.49 -10.93
N CYS A 16 4.01 -4.45 -10.06
CA CYS A 16 4.07 -4.26 -8.63
C CYS A 16 5.45 -3.65 -8.23
N ARG A 17 6.51 -3.88 -9.04
CA ARG A 17 7.78 -3.11 -8.99
C ARG A 17 7.60 -1.66 -9.46
N THR A 18 6.81 -1.42 -10.49
CA THR A 18 6.54 -0.07 -11.02
C THR A 18 5.75 0.77 -10.03
N PHE A 19 4.72 0.19 -9.40
CA PHE A 19 3.99 0.77 -8.29
C PHE A 19 4.95 1.24 -7.19
N SER A 20 5.76 0.31 -6.66
CA SER A 20 6.68 0.60 -5.54
C SER A 20 7.69 1.69 -5.90
N ARG A 21 8.28 1.63 -7.10
CA ARG A 21 9.23 2.63 -7.57
C ARG A 21 8.58 4.01 -7.67
N THR A 22 7.45 4.12 -8.36
CA THR A 22 6.82 5.44 -8.60
C THR A 22 6.21 6.02 -7.33
N LEU A 23 5.66 5.18 -6.45
CA LEU A 23 5.23 5.62 -5.13
C LEU A 23 6.40 6.24 -4.35
N ARG A 24 7.56 5.58 -4.34
CA ARG A 24 8.77 6.09 -3.69
C ARG A 24 9.29 7.40 -4.30
N GLU A 25 9.30 7.50 -5.62
CA GLU A 25 9.80 8.70 -6.33
C GLU A 25 8.90 9.92 -6.09
N HIS A 26 7.60 9.70 -5.86
CA HIS A 26 6.58 10.76 -5.81
C HIS A 26 5.93 10.98 -4.43
N THR A 27 6.30 10.20 -3.42
CA THR A 27 5.81 10.38 -2.04
C THR A 27 6.91 10.99 -1.19
N THR A 28 6.62 12.14 -0.59
CA THR A 28 7.56 12.83 0.32
C THR A 28 7.07 12.75 1.76
N GLY A 29 8.02 12.66 2.70
CA GLY A 29 7.74 12.62 4.13
C GLY A 29 7.53 11.21 4.70
N PRO A 30 7.39 11.11 6.04
CA PRO A 30 7.24 9.84 6.72
C PRO A 30 5.85 9.24 6.44
N CYS A 31 5.85 8.00 5.97
CA CYS A 31 4.65 7.23 5.68
C CYS A 31 4.80 5.80 6.18
N ARG A 32 3.67 5.19 6.56
CA ARG A 32 3.60 3.79 6.94
C ARG A 32 2.71 3.03 5.96
N GLY A 33 3.24 1.95 5.41
CA GLY A 33 2.58 1.13 4.41
C GLY A 33 2.06 -0.18 5.00
N TYR A 34 0.92 -0.63 4.51
CA TYR A 34 0.26 -1.86 4.94
C TYR A 34 -0.14 -2.65 3.70
N GLU A 35 0.70 -3.61 3.32
CA GLU A 35 0.40 -4.52 2.23
C GLU A 35 -0.41 -5.70 2.75
N VAL A 36 -1.65 -5.84 2.28
CA VAL A 36 -2.55 -6.93 2.67
C VAL A 36 -2.64 -7.91 1.50
N ILE A 37 -1.86 -8.99 1.60
CA ILE A 37 -1.79 -10.04 0.59
C ILE A 37 -2.98 -10.98 0.81
N ASN A 38 -3.89 -10.94 -0.15
CA ASN A 38 -5.15 -11.67 -0.16
C ASN A 38 -5.12 -12.77 -1.23
N ASP A 39 -4.20 -13.72 -1.06
CA ASP A 39 -3.93 -14.77 -2.03
C ASP A 39 -3.61 -16.10 -1.33
N ASP A 40 -4.25 -17.17 -1.79
CA ASP A 40 -3.98 -18.53 -1.35
C ASP A 40 -2.75 -19.15 -2.05
N SER A 41 -2.19 -18.45 -3.05
CA SER A 41 -1.11 -18.97 -3.89
C SER A 41 0.28 -18.37 -3.63
N LEU A 42 0.40 -17.28 -2.86
CA LEU A 42 1.65 -16.54 -2.58
C LEU A 42 2.50 -16.23 -3.83
N LYS A 43 1.93 -16.30 -5.04
CA LYS A 43 2.71 -16.19 -6.27
C LYS A 43 3.03 -14.71 -6.54
N GLY A 44 4.30 -14.36 -6.39
CA GLY A 44 4.85 -13.13 -6.97
C GLY A 44 4.97 -11.91 -6.05
N VAL A 45 4.62 -12.01 -4.76
CA VAL A 45 4.87 -10.92 -3.82
C VAL A 45 6.31 -11.03 -3.31
N SER A 46 7.21 -10.26 -3.91
CA SER A 46 8.57 -10.15 -3.41
C SER A 46 8.60 -9.22 -2.20
N ILE A 47 8.71 -9.82 -1.01
CA ILE A 47 8.97 -9.17 0.29
C ILE A 47 10.26 -8.32 0.24
N GLU A 48 11.13 -8.52 -0.76
CA GLU A 48 12.38 -7.79 -0.93
C GLU A 48 12.21 -6.30 -1.28
N ARG A 49 10.99 -5.85 -1.62
CA ARG A 49 10.67 -4.44 -1.94
C ARG A 49 10.85 -3.47 -0.77
N VAL A 50 10.92 -3.99 0.45
CA VAL A 50 10.78 -3.22 1.69
C VAL A 50 12.10 -2.62 2.21
N ARG A 51 13.25 -3.08 1.73
CA ARG A 51 14.53 -2.75 2.40
C ARG A 51 15.06 -1.33 2.18
N ASP A 52 14.64 -0.64 1.13
CA ASP A 52 15.11 0.72 0.76
C ASP A 52 13.97 1.68 0.42
N ASP A 53 12.79 1.45 1.00
CA ASP A 53 11.60 2.27 0.76
C ASP A 53 11.48 3.41 1.79
N PRO A 54 11.16 4.66 1.39
CA PRO A 54 10.79 5.72 2.35
C PRO A 54 9.54 5.39 3.17
N VAL A 55 8.76 4.39 2.73
CA VAL A 55 7.60 3.86 3.45
C VAL A 55 8.03 2.76 4.44
N ASP A 56 7.63 2.90 5.70
CA ASP A 56 7.70 1.84 6.73
C ASP A 56 6.65 0.76 6.41
N TRP A 57 7.00 -0.22 5.58
CA TRP A 57 6.07 -1.27 5.15
C TRP A 57 5.87 -2.36 6.19
N ARG A 58 4.60 -2.71 6.40
CA ARG A 58 4.14 -3.90 7.12
C ARG A 58 3.37 -4.79 6.16
N VAL A 59 3.79 -6.05 6.08
CA VAL A 59 3.13 -7.05 5.22
C VAL A 59 2.26 -7.95 6.07
N TYR A 60 1.00 -8.10 5.67
CA TYR A 60 0.05 -9.03 6.25
C TYR A 60 -0.42 -10.02 5.20
N ILE A 61 -0.26 -11.30 5.47
CA ILE A 61 -0.69 -12.39 4.58
C ILE A 61 -1.94 -13.02 5.17
N GLU A 62 -3.06 -12.93 4.46
CA GLU A 62 -4.26 -13.68 4.80
C GLU A 62 -4.22 -15.05 4.10
N PRO A 63 -4.26 -16.18 4.84
CA PRO A 63 -4.19 -17.53 4.26
C PRO A 63 -5.40 -17.93 3.40
N ARG A 64 -6.43 -17.09 3.32
CA ARG A 64 -7.67 -17.34 2.58
C ARG A 64 -8.02 -16.14 1.72
N ARG A 65 -8.62 -16.39 0.54
CA ARG A 65 -9.12 -15.30 -0.28
C ARG A 65 -10.36 -14.65 0.36
N ILE A 66 -10.16 -13.50 1.01
CA ILE A 66 -11.20 -12.71 1.70
C ILE A 66 -11.85 -11.64 0.81
N GLY A 67 -11.33 -11.42 -0.41
CA GLY A 67 -11.79 -10.38 -1.33
C GLY A 67 -11.31 -8.97 -0.97
N TYR A 68 -11.39 -8.04 -1.93
CA TYR A 68 -10.80 -6.69 -1.85
C TYR A 68 -11.31 -5.89 -0.65
N VAL A 69 -12.62 -5.80 -0.46
CA VAL A 69 -13.23 -5.01 0.63
C VAL A 69 -12.75 -5.47 2.01
N ASN A 70 -12.67 -6.78 2.24
CA ASN A 70 -12.19 -7.30 3.50
C ASN A 70 -10.69 -7.07 3.68
N ALA A 71 -9.89 -7.14 2.60
CA ALA A 71 -8.47 -6.78 2.65
C ALA A 71 -8.28 -5.30 3.04
N CYS A 72 -9.06 -4.39 2.46
CA CYS A 72 -9.07 -2.98 2.89
C CYS A 72 -9.40 -2.85 4.38
N ASN A 73 -10.44 -3.54 4.87
CA ASN A 73 -10.85 -3.51 6.28
C ASN A 73 -9.80 -4.11 7.23
N VAL A 74 -9.01 -5.09 6.79
CA VAL A 74 -7.83 -5.56 7.52
C VAL A 74 -6.78 -4.44 7.57
N GLY A 75 -6.48 -3.83 6.42
CA GLY A 75 -5.55 -2.70 6.33
C GLY A 75 -5.92 -1.56 7.27
N TYR A 76 -7.18 -1.15 7.31
CA TYR A 76 -7.65 -0.08 8.22
C TYR A 76 -7.42 -0.43 9.69
N ARG A 77 -7.69 -1.69 10.08
CA ARG A 77 -7.46 -2.15 11.45
C ARG A 77 -5.98 -2.25 11.81
N LEU A 78 -5.12 -2.59 10.85
CA LEU A 78 -3.66 -2.60 11.04
C LEU A 78 -3.08 -1.18 11.07
N ALA A 79 -3.66 -0.28 10.28
CA ALA A 79 -3.31 1.13 10.24
C ALA A 79 -3.50 1.77 11.61
N ASP A 80 -4.63 1.50 12.24
CA ASP A 80 -5.04 2.07 13.54
C ASP A 80 -4.77 3.59 13.59
N PRO A 81 -5.33 4.36 12.63
CA PRO A 81 -5.03 5.78 12.47
C PRO A 81 -5.60 6.60 13.64
N ALA A 82 -4.87 7.61 14.07
CA ALA A 82 -5.40 8.67 14.92
C ALA A 82 -6.34 9.61 14.12
N ASP A 83 -7.11 10.44 14.82
CA ASP A 83 -8.11 11.33 14.19
C ASP A 83 -7.49 12.34 13.19
N ASP A 84 -6.21 12.68 13.33
CA ASP A 84 -5.47 13.60 12.45
C ASP A 84 -4.59 12.89 11.41
N ASP A 85 -4.69 11.57 11.30
CA ASP A 85 -3.98 10.79 10.30
C ASP A 85 -4.74 10.76 8.95
N LEU A 86 -3.98 10.81 7.86
CA LEU A 86 -4.50 10.59 6.52
C LEU A 86 -4.35 9.12 6.14
N VAL A 87 -5.43 8.49 5.70
CA VAL A 87 -5.41 7.11 5.21
C VAL A 87 -5.77 7.08 3.74
N VAL A 88 -4.93 6.43 2.93
CA VAL A 88 -5.20 6.20 1.51
C VAL A 88 -5.18 4.71 1.22
N VAL A 89 -6.12 4.26 0.39
CA VAL A 89 -6.16 2.89 -0.13
C VAL A 89 -5.76 2.94 -1.59
N LEU A 90 -4.69 2.24 -1.95
CA LEU A 90 -4.07 2.26 -3.27
C LEU A 90 -4.06 0.84 -3.83
N ASN A 91 -4.49 0.67 -5.08
CA ASN A 91 -4.30 -0.61 -5.76
C ASN A 91 -2.81 -0.82 -6.08
N ASP A 92 -2.39 -2.08 -6.13
CA ASP A 92 -1.02 -2.52 -6.41
C ASP A 92 -0.58 -2.35 -7.88
N ASP A 93 -1.47 -1.79 -8.72
CA ASP A 93 -1.28 -1.54 -10.15
C ASP A 93 -1.24 -0.05 -10.53
N LEU A 94 -1.25 0.86 -9.54
CA LEU A 94 -1.16 2.30 -9.78
C LEU A 94 0.24 2.75 -10.18
N VAL A 95 0.29 3.83 -10.96
CA VAL A 95 1.50 4.57 -11.32
C VAL A 95 1.34 6.00 -10.83
N PHE A 96 2.30 6.48 -10.05
CA PHE A 96 2.28 7.83 -9.49
C PHE A 96 3.15 8.76 -10.31
N GLU A 97 2.70 10.00 -10.48
CA GLU A 97 3.43 11.06 -11.15
C GLU A 97 3.25 12.38 -10.40
N GLY A 98 4.26 13.26 -10.49
CA GLY A 98 4.23 14.58 -9.88
C GLY A 98 4.04 14.57 -8.36
N ASP A 99 3.27 15.52 -7.85
CA ASP A 99 2.89 15.64 -6.45
C ASP A 99 1.45 15.14 -6.27
N TRP A 100 1.29 13.83 -6.12
CA TRP A 100 -0.03 13.18 -6.04
C TRP A 100 -0.69 13.35 -4.67
N LEU A 101 0.11 13.51 -3.62
CA LEU A 101 -0.36 13.47 -2.24
C LEU A 101 -0.91 14.81 -1.76
N ASN A 102 -0.20 15.93 -2.03
CA ASN A 102 -0.62 17.23 -1.50
C ASN A 102 -2.00 17.68 -2.02
N PRO A 103 -2.37 17.48 -3.30
CA PRO A 103 -3.72 17.81 -3.76
C PRO A 103 -4.82 17.00 -3.06
N LEU A 104 -4.55 15.73 -2.72
CA LEU A 104 -5.49 14.89 -1.98
C LEU A 104 -5.62 15.36 -0.53
N ALA A 105 -4.49 15.65 0.13
CA ALA A 105 -4.49 16.14 1.51
C ALA A 105 -5.18 17.50 1.66
N ALA A 106 -5.09 18.38 0.66
CA ALA A 106 -5.73 19.69 0.68
C ALA A 106 -7.26 19.66 0.45
N ALA A 107 -7.82 18.52 0.02
CA ALA A 107 -9.24 18.37 -0.28
C ALA A 107 -10.08 17.85 0.91
N ILE A 108 -9.45 17.58 2.05
CA ILE A 108 -10.04 16.97 3.25
C ILE A 108 -9.96 17.97 4.40
#